data_AF-A0A1I7X7B7-F1
#
_entry.id   AF-A0A1I7X7B7-F1
#
_cell.length_a   1.000
_cell.length_b   1.000
_cell.length_c   1.000
_cell.angle_alpha   90.00
_cell.angle_beta   90.00
_cell.angle_gamma   90.00
#
_symmetry.space_group_name_H-M   'P 1'
#
loop_
_entity.id
_entity.type
_entity.pdbx_description
1 polymer ?
#
loop_
_entity_poly.entity_id
_entity_poly.type
_entity_poly.pdbx_seq_one_letter_code
_entity_poly.pdbx_strand_id
1 'polypeptide(L)'
;MPGLNKILNGVIRFRQTVRNDLVTSAALKIILNNIYSRFTQSQVGDMFVVRNSGNMIPHANNYGSAGFEVSVTTEPAALELAVKRGKINHVIVCGHSDCKAINTLYNLHCCPKTFDAQSPMDHWLRRHGYTSLKKLEELLAHNSSTIKFVSENPLFSFEARIDPDNIWSVEDKLSQINTLQQLENITSHGFLKVRFSLISIFLYLWCCSYFHHFSRSFWSMNWLARFISNRYATSASALTKKRKFYKDVSIVNSMCEGKQLFNIALDNRILKTQGGHILKVKHGN
;
A
#
# COMPACT_ATOMS: atom_id res chain seq x y z
N MET A 1 25.45 -0.48 -25.63
CA MET A 1 25.03 -0.33 -24.21
C MET A 1 24.73 -1.71 -23.62
N PRO A 2 25.54 -2.21 -22.67
CA PRO A 2 25.43 -3.59 -22.15
C PRO A 2 24.05 -3.96 -21.57
N GLY A 3 23.32 -3.00 -21.01
CA GLY A 3 21.98 -3.24 -20.44
C GLY A 3 20.87 -3.47 -21.47
N LEU A 4 21.02 -2.94 -22.68
CA LEU A 4 19.95 -2.98 -23.69
C LEU A 4 19.70 -4.40 -24.20
N ASN A 5 20.76 -5.18 -24.38
CA ASN A 5 20.66 -6.59 -24.79
C ASN A 5 19.91 -7.43 -23.77
N LYS A 6 20.08 -7.14 -22.47
CA LYS A 6 19.33 -7.83 -21.40
C LYS A 6 17.84 -7.52 -21.46
N ILE A 7 17.47 -6.26 -21.73
CA ILE A 7 16.07 -5.84 -21.91
C ILE A 7 15.48 -6.54 -23.14
N LEU A 8 16.18 -6.49 -24.27
CA LEU A 8 15.73 -7.10 -25.52
C LEU A 8 15.50 -8.61 -25.37
N ASN A 9 16.46 -9.31 -24.78
CA ASN A 9 16.34 -10.75 -24.51
C ASN A 9 15.17 -11.05 -23.55
N GLY A 10 14.93 -10.19 -22.56
CA GLY A 10 13.76 -10.29 -21.68
C GLY A 10 12.43 -10.15 -22.43
N VAL A 11 12.34 -9.20 -23.37
CA VAL A 11 11.14 -8.99 -24.21
C VAL A 11 10.91 -10.18 -25.14
N ILE A 12 11.95 -10.68 -25.80
CA ILE A 12 11.88 -11.87 -26.67
C ILE A 12 11.38 -13.08 -25.86
N ARG A 13 11.98 -13.33 -24.68
CA ARG A 13 11.56 -14.40 -23.79
C ARG A 13 10.08 -14.26 -23.38
N PHE A 14 9.65 -13.06 -22.95
CA PHE A 14 8.25 -12.82 -22.58
C PHE A 14 7.28 -13.14 -23.72
N ARG A 15 7.61 -12.74 -24.96
CA ARG A 15 6.79 -13.02 -26.14
C ARG A 15 6.70 -14.51 -26.46
N GLN A 16 7.80 -15.24 -26.27
CA GLN A 16 7.85 -16.68 -26.53
C GLN A 16 7.18 -17.53 -25.45
N THR A 17 7.23 -17.11 -24.18
CA THR A 17 6.82 -17.97 -23.06
C THR A 17 5.48 -17.62 -22.42
N VAL A 18 5.12 -16.33 -22.33
CA VAL A 18 3.98 -15.89 -21.49
C VAL A 18 2.87 -15.26 -22.32
N ARG A 19 3.19 -14.58 -23.43
CA ARG A 19 2.23 -13.73 -24.15
C ARG A 19 0.98 -14.48 -24.62
N ASN A 20 1.12 -15.71 -25.10
CA ASN A 20 0.00 -16.47 -25.67
C ASN A 20 -1.05 -16.86 -24.60
N ASP A 21 -0.64 -16.93 -23.33
CA ASP A 21 -1.52 -17.29 -22.21
C ASP A 21 -2.23 -16.07 -21.59
N LEU A 22 -1.97 -14.87 -22.11
CA LEU A 22 -2.52 -13.61 -21.58
C LEU A 22 -3.83 -13.24 -22.27
N VAL A 23 -4.89 -14.02 -22.06
CA VAL A 23 -6.25 -13.62 -22.46
C VAL A 23 -7.27 -13.97 -21.37
N THR A 24 -8.10 -12.98 -21.04
CA THR A 24 -9.36 -13.03 -20.26
C THR A 24 -9.29 -13.35 -18.76
N SER A 25 -9.14 -12.31 -17.93
CA SER A 25 -10.09 -11.99 -16.84
C SER A 25 -9.63 -10.73 -16.12
N ALA A 26 -10.49 -9.72 -16.04
CA ALA A 26 -10.16 -8.44 -15.41
C ALA A 26 -10.95 -8.30 -14.10
N ALA A 27 -10.38 -8.82 -13.00
CA ALA A 27 -10.81 -8.41 -11.66
C ALA A 27 -9.95 -7.23 -11.20
N LEU A 28 -10.03 -6.11 -11.94
CA LEU A 28 -9.16 -4.95 -11.75
C LEU A 28 -9.32 -4.36 -10.34
N LYS A 29 -8.19 -4.21 -9.64
CA LYS A 29 -8.06 -3.46 -8.36
C LYS A 29 -7.07 -2.32 -8.53
N ILE A 30 -7.30 -1.17 -7.91
CA ILE A 30 -6.27 -0.12 -7.86
C ILE A 30 -5.33 -0.41 -6.70
N ILE A 31 -4.03 -0.53 -6.98
CA ILE A 31 -3.00 -0.61 -5.94
C ILE A 31 -2.08 0.58 -6.07
N LEU A 32 -2.02 1.37 -5.01
CA LEU A 32 -1.07 2.45 -4.86
C LEU A 32 0.15 1.93 -4.08
N ASN A 33 1.28 1.83 -4.79
CA ASN A 33 2.63 1.40 -4.37
C ASN A 33 2.98 -0.11 -4.43
N ASN A 34 4.24 -0.40 -4.09
CA ASN A 34 5.14 -1.54 -4.36
C ASN A 34 4.70 -2.92 -3.84
N ILE A 35 3.42 -3.26 -3.96
CA ILE A 35 3.06 -4.66 -4.04
C ILE A 35 3.48 -5.15 -5.42
N TYR A 36 4.50 -6.02 -5.43
CA TYR A 36 4.84 -6.80 -6.60
C TYR A 36 3.71 -7.78 -6.86
N SER A 37 3.35 -8.01 -8.12
CA SER A 37 2.38 -9.05 -8.52
C SER A 37 2.69 -10.43 -7.90
N ARG A 38 3.96 -10.68 -7.57
CA ARG A 38 4.41 -11.87 -6.82
C ARG A 38 3.84 -11.99 -5.41
N PHE A 39 3.64 -10.89 -4.69
CA PHE A 39 3.11 -10.91 -3.32
C PHE A 39 1.61 -11.19 -3.30
N THR A 40 0.86 -10.66 -4.27
CA THR A 40 -0.58 -10.90 -4.40
C THR A 40 -0.94 -12.08 -5.28
N GLN A 41 0.06 -12.76 -5.87
CA GLN A 41 -0.12 -13.78 -6.91
C GLN A 41 -1.05 -13.31 -8.04
N SER A 42 -1.04 -12.00 -8.33
CA SER A 42 -1.91 -11.37 -9.32
C SER A 42 -1.42 -11.67 -10.74
N GLN A 43 -2.39 -11.93 -11.63
CA GLN A 43 -2.15 -12.10 -13.05
C GLN A 43 -2.19 -10.75 -13.77
N VAL A 44 -1.70 -10.72 -15.01
CA VAL A 44 -1.81 -9.54 -15.86
C VAL A 44 -3.29 -9.23 -16.07
N GLY A 45 -3.69 -7.98 -15.82
CA GLY A 45 -5.09 -7.55 -15.89
C GLY A 45 -5.85 -7.55 -14.56
N ASP A 46 -5.30 -8.14 -13.49
CA ASP A 46 -5.94 -8.11 -12.16
C ASP A 46 -5.79 -6.76 -11.45
N MET A 47 -4.83 -5.93 -11.84
CA MET A 47 -4.48 -4.73 -11.09
C MET A 47 -4.19 -3.54 -12.01
N PHE A 48 -4.78 -2.40 -11.66
CA PHE A 48 -4.40 -1.09 -12.13
C PHE A 48 -3.46 -0.47 -11.08
N VAL A 49 -2.20 -0.23 -11.42
CA VAL A 49 -1.18 0.13 -10.42
C VAL A 49 -0.72 1.56 -10.63
N VAL A 50 -0.73 2.35 -9.55
CA VAL A 50 -0.13 3.68 -9.49
C VAL A 50 1.03 3.63 -8.52
N ARG A 51 2.20 4.12 -8.91
CA ARG A 51 3.40 4.14 -8.07
C ARG A 51 4.02 5.52 -8.08
N ASN A 52 4.23 6.05 -6.89
CA ASN A 52 4.93 7.30 -6.66
C ASN A 52 5.72 7.23 -5.34
N SER A 53 6.48 8.29 -5.07
CA SER A 53 7.23 8.43 -3.83
C SER A 53 6.29 8.61 -2.64
N GLY A 54 6.32 7.68 -1.69
CA GLY A 54 5.54 7.77 -0.45
C GLY A 54 4.07 7.39 -0.59
N ASN A 55 3.69 6.72 -1.69
CA ASN A 55 2.32 6.20 -1.92
C ASN A 55 1.21 7.25 -1.75
N MET A 56 1.52 8.52 -2.03
CA MET A 56 0.68 9.67 -1.71
C MET A 56 -0.38 9.91 -2.78
N ILE A 57 -1.54 10.35 -2.35
CA ILE A 57 -2.66 10.74 -3.20
C ILE A 57 -3.02 12.14 -2.76
N PRO A 58 -2.74 13.16 -3.59
CA PRO A 58 -3.06 14.53 -3.26
C PRO A 58 -4.56 14.72 -2.99
N HIS A 59 -4.88 15.43 -1.90
CA HIS A 59 -6.25 15.78 -1.55
C HIS A 59 -6.96 16.55 -2.69
N ALA A 60 -8.29 16.43 -2.80
CA ALA A 60 -9.08 17.02 -3.89
C ALA A 60 -8.95 18.54 -4.02
N ASN A 61 -8.73 19.25 -2.91
CA ASN A 61 -8.49 20.69 -2.88
C ASN A 61 -7.26 21.15 -3.71
N ASN A 62 -6.43 20.21 -4.18
CA ASN A 62 -5.26 20.51 -5.00
C ASN A 62 -5.57 20.62 -6.50
N TYR A 63 -6.80 20.32 -6.94
CA TYR A 63 -7.28 20.62 -8.30
C TYR A 63 -8.65 21.32 -8.24
N GLY A 64 -8.75 22.50 -8.87
CA GLY A 64 -9.90 23.39 -8.81
C GLY A 64 -10.81 23.30 -10.04
N SER A 65 -11.75 24.25 -10.14
CA SER A 65 -12.60 24.42 -11.33
C SER A 65 -11.76 24.65 -12.59
N ALA A 66 -12.25 24.19 -13.74
CA ALA A 66 -11.60 24.38 -15.04
C ALA A 66 -11.17 25.84 -15.24
N GLY A 67 -9.89 26.07 -15.53
CA GLY A 67 -9.29 27.41 -15.65
C GLY A 67 -8.63 27.97 -14.38
N PHE A 68 -8.83 27.33 -13.23
CA PHE A 68 -8.15 27.64 -11.94
C PHE A 68 -7.44 26.41 -11.36
N GLU A 69 -7.04 25.47 -12.23
CA GLU A 69 -6.32 24.27 -11.83
C GLU A 69 -4.94 24.64 -11.27
N VAL A 70 -4.79 24.62 -9.95
CA VAL A 70 -3.53 24.97 -9.28
C VAL A 70 -2.44 23.91 -9.57
N SER A 71 -2.82 22.64 -9.73
CA SER A 71 -1.99 21.55 -10.30
C SER A 71 -2.76 20.23 -10.33
N VAL A 72 -3.18 19.72 -11.48
CA VAL A 72 -3.70 18.34 -11.59
C VAL A 72 -2.52 17.36 -11.55
N THR A 73 -2.47 16.53 -10.50
CA THR A 73 -1.49 15.46 -10.37
C THR A 73 -1.98 14.18 -11.03
N THR A 74 -1.06 13.27 -11.35
CA THR A 74 -1.40 12.05 -12.12
C THR A 74 -2.24 11.06 -11.30
N GLU A 75 -2.17 11.12 -9.98
CA GLU A 75 -2.75 10.15 -9.07
C GLU A 75 -4.28 10.26 -9.00
N PRO A 76 -4.89 11.44 -8.79
CA PRO A 76 -6.35 11.58 -8.88
C PRO A 76 -6.89 11.26 -10.27
N ALA A 77 -6.16 11.60 -11.33
CA ALA A 77 -6.55 11.27 -12.72
C ALA A 77 -6.56 9.76 -12.97
N ALA A 78 -5.52 9.06 -12.49
CA ALA A 78 -5.42 7.61 -12.55
C ALA A 78 -6.52 6.94 -11.71
N LEU A 79 -6.83 7.49 -10.53
CA LEU A 79 -7.93 7.05 -9.68
C LEU A 79 -9.30 7.22 -10.37
N GLU A 80 -9.56 8.36 -11.02
CA GLU A 80 -10.81 8.57 -11.78
C GLU A 80 -10.90 7.60 -12.97
N LEU A 81 -9.83 7.47 -13.75
CA LEU A 81 -9.78 6.54 -14.89
C LEU A 81 -10.12 5.12 -14.44
N ALA A 82 -9.55 4.68 -13.33
CA ALA A 82 -9.70 3.31 -12.87
C ALA A 82 -11.05 3.06 -12.19
N VAL A 83 -11.50 3.94 -11.28
CA VAL A 83 -12.76 3.75 -10.54
C VAL A 83 -13.98 4.14 -11.37
N LYS A 84 -14.01 5.37 -11.87
CA LYS A 84 -15.20 5.93 -12.54
C LYS A 84 -15.34 5.36 -13.95
N ARG A 85 -14.28 5.41 -14.75
CA ARG A 85 -14.31 4.95 -16.15
C ARG A 85 -14.09 3.44 -16.27
N GLY A 86 -13.12 2.90 -15.53
CA GLY A 86 -12.74 1.48 -15.52
C GLY A 86 -13.63 0.58 -14.65
N LYS A 87 -14.57 1.17 -13.90
CA LYS A 87 -15.54 0.47 -13.05
C LYS A 87 -14.91 -0.43 -11.98
N ILE A 88 -13.70 -0.07 -11.54
CA ILE A 88 -13.04 -0.75 -10.42
C ILE A 88 -13.73 -0.38 -9.11
N ASN A 89 -14.12 -1.39 -8.35
CA ASN A 89 -14.83 -1.21 -7.08
C ASN A 89 -13.90 -1.29 -5.86
N HIS A 90 -12.61 -1.59 -6.07
CA HIS A 90 -11.65 -1.82 -4.98
C HIS A 90 -10.43 -0.92 -5.13
N VAL A 91 -10.21 -0.06 -4.15
CA VAL A 91 -9.03 0.80 -4.04
C VAL A 91 -8.21 0.37 -2.84
N ILE A 92 -6.91 0.20 -3.06
CA ILE A 92 -5.95 -0.26 -2.05
C ILE A 92 -4.79 0.72 -1.98
N VAL A 93 -4.50 1.22 -0.77
CA VAL A 93 -3.29 1.98 -0.46
C VAL A 93 -2.33 1.09 0.33
N CYS A 94 -1.09 0.99 -0.15
CA CYS A 94 -0.06 0.15 0.46
C CYS A 94 1.08 1.00 1.01
N GLY A 95 1.28 0.92 2.33
CA GLY A 95 2.46 1.43 3.00
C GLY A 95 3.52 0.33 3.18
N HIS A 96 4.71 0.73 3.61
CA HIS A 96 5.74 -0.21 4.01
C HIS A 96 6.67 0.43 5.04
N SER A 97 7.33 -0.40 5.86
CA SER A 97 8.35 0.08 6.77
C SER A 97 9.60 0.50 6.01
N ASP A 98 10.44 1.31 6.66
CA ASP A 98 11.65 1.89 6.07
C ASP A 98 11.36 2.57 4.71
N CYS A 99 10.27 3.33 4.67
CA CYS A 99 9.88 4.03 3.46
C CYS A 99 10.80 5.23 3.26
N LYS A 100 11.78 5.10 2.38
CA LYS A 100 12.74 6.17 2.07
C LYS A 100 12.11 7.53 1.84
N ALA A 101 10.98 7.59 1.13
CA ALA A 101 10.25 8.83 0.90
C ALA A 101 9.72 9.45 2.21
N ILE A 102 9.20 8.63 3.11
CA ILE A 102 8.69 9.07 4.42
C ILE A 102 9.84 9.40 5.38
N ASN A 103 10.93 8.64 5.35
CA ASN A 103 12.14 8.98 6.12
C ASN A 103 12.69 10.34 5.67
N THR A 104 12.73 10.62 4.36
CA THR A 104 13.10 11.94 3.83
C THR A 104 12.13 13.02 4.30
N LEU A 105 10.82 12.76 4.28
CA LEU A 105 9.81 13.70 4.79
C LEU A 105 10.05 14.04 6.26
N TYR A 106 10.32 13.03 7.10
CA TYR A 106 10.62 13.21 8.51
C TYR A 106 11.91 14.02 8.71
N ASN A 107 12.97 13.70 7.96
CA ASN A 107 14.22 14.46 8.02
C ASN A 107 14.05 15.93 7.61
N LEU A 108 13.28 16.21 6.54
CA LEU A 108 12.95 17.58 6.12
C LEU A 108 12.13 18.35 7.16
N HIS A 109 11.39 17.62 8.00
CA HIS A 109 10.62 18.18 9.10
C HIS A 109 11.54 18.50 10.31
N CYS A 110 12.38 17.55 10.73
CA CYS A 110 13.33 17.74 11.83
C CYS A 110 14.45 18.73 11.51
N CYS A 111 14.84 18.83 10.24
CA CYS A 111 15.92 19.70 9.78
C CYS A 111 15.47 20.55 8.58
N PRO A 112 14.66 21.61 8.78
CA PRO A 112 14.12 22.43 7.69
C PRO A 112 15.17 23.05 6.75
N LYS A 113 16.41 23.20 7.22
CA LYS A 113 17.56 23.72 6.44
C LYS A 113 18.04 22.77 5.34
N THR A 114 17.70 21.48 5.41
CA THR A 114 18.07 20.50 4.37
C THR A 114 17.11 20.53 3.18
N PHE A 115 16.12 21.42 3.19
CA PHE A 115 15.20 21.59 2.08
C PHE A 115 15.92 22.18 0.87
N ASP A 116 15.87 21.46 -0.24
CA ASP A 116 16.37 21.92 -1.52
C ASP A 116 15.21 22.48 -2.36
N ALA A 117 15.25 23.79 -2.63
CA ALA A 117 14.26 24.49 -3.44
C ALA A 117 14.20 23.98 -4.89
N GLN A 118 15.27 23.35 -5.39
CA GLN A 118 15.33 22.75 -6.73
C GLN A 118 14.88 21.28 -6.75
N SER A 119 14.67 20.65 -5.58
CA SER A 119 14.26 19.24 -5.47
C SER A 119 12.75 19.08 -5.65
N PRO A 120 12.28 18.47 -6.76
CA PRO A 120 10.85 18.16 -6.91
C PRO A 120 10.36 17.17 -5.85
N MET A 121 11.27 16.33 -5.32
CA MET A 121 10.96 15.38 -4.26
C MET A 121 10.64 16.09 -2.95
N ASP A 122 11.40 17.13 -2.59
CA ASP A 122 11.20 17.88 -1.35
C ASP A 122 9.87 18.65 -1.38
N HIS A 123 9.57 19.27 -2.52
CA HIS A 123 8.27 19.91 -2.76
C HIS A 123 7.12 18.90 -2.71
N TRP A 124 7.26 17.75 -3.36
CA TRP A 124 6.26 16.67 -3.36
C TRP A 124 5.95 16.18 -1.94
N LEU A 125 7.00 15.84 -1.18
CA LEU A 125 6.90 15.35 0.18
C LEU A 125 6.31 16.39 1.13
N ARG A 126 6.85 17.61 1.15
CA ARG A 126 6.34 18.63 2.08
C ARG A 126 4.90 19.02 1.77
N ARG A 127 4.53 19.13 0.50
CA ARG A 127 3.17 19.52 0.11
C ARG A 127 2.15 18.44 0.47
N HIS A 128 2.44 17.17 0.17
CA HIS A 128 1.45 16.10 0.30
C HIS A 128 1.55 15.29 1.60
N GLY A 129 2.68 15.38 2.31
CA GLY A 129 2.91 14.74 3.61
C GLY A 129 2.64 15.63 4.82
N TYR A 130 2.33 16.92 4.63
CA TYR A 130 2.13 17.89 5.71
C TYR A 130 1.08 17.45 6.75
N THR A 131 -0.08 16.99 6.31
CA THR A 131 -1.15 16.54 7.22
C THR A 131 -0.73 15.30 8.02
N SER A 132 0.04 14.41 7.41
CA SER A 132 0.57 13.22 8.10
C SER A 132 1.58 13.59 9.18
N LEU A 133 2.44 14.58 8.93
CA LEU A 133 3.36 15.13 9.94
C LEU A 133 2.61 15.75 11.11
N LYS A 134 1.59 16.59 10.85
CA LYS A 134 0.77 17.17 11.92
C LYS A 134 0.13 16.12 12.82
N LYS A 135 -0.46 15.08 12.22
CA LYS A 135 -1.04 13.96 12.99
C LYS A 135 0.02 13.20 13.80
N LEU A 136 1.25 13.09 13.30
CA LEU A 136 2.36 12.52 14.06
C LEU A 136 2.73 13.41 15.25
N GLU A 137 2.87 14.73 15.05
CA GLU A 137 3.16 15.69 16.12
C GLU A 137 2.09 15.62 17.21
N GLU A 138 0.81 15.60 16.83
CA GLU A 138 -0.32 15.44 17.74
C GLU A 138 -0.25 14.13 18.53
N LEU A 139 0.06 13.01 17.85
CA LEU A 139 0.21 11.71 18.49
C LEU A 139 1.34 11.72 19.54
N LEU A 140 2.50 12.28 19.17
CA LEU A 140 3.66 12.35 20.06
C LEU A 140 3.45 13.31 21.23
N ALA A 141 2.78 14.44 21.01
CA ALA A 141 2.50 15.43 22.04
C ALA A 141 1.54 14.91 23.12
N HIS A 142 0.54 14.11 22.73
CA HIS A 142 -0.47 13.59 23.66
C HIS A 142 -0.10 12.23 24.27
N ASN A 143 1.06 11.65 23.94
CA ASN A 143 1.44 10.27 24.27
C ASN A 143 0.29 9.27 24.01
N SER A 144 -0.49 9.54 22.95
CA SER A 144 -1.61 8.70 22.55
C SER A 144 -1.13 7.62 21.59
N SER A 145 -1.84 6.50 21.53
CA SER A 145 -1.65 5.52 20.46
C SER A 145 -2.75 5.60 19.41
N THR A 146 -3.65 6.58 19.49
CA THR A 146 -4.87 6.60 18.68
C THR A 146 -5.03 7.93 17.96
N ILE A 147 -5.34 7.87 16.66
CA ILE A 147 -5.55 9.03 15.78
C ILE A 147 -6.91 8.92 15.10
N LYS A 148 -7.60 10.07 14.99
CA LYS A 148 -8.84 10.20 14.22
C LYS A 148 -8.55 10.75 12.83
N PHE A 149 -9.19 10.15 11.84
CA PHE A 149 -9.20 10.56 10.44
C PHE A 149 -10.63 10.98 10.12
N VAL A 150 -10.81 12.23 9.73
CA VAL A 150 -12.14 12.84 9.57
C VAL A 150 -12.31 13.24 8.12
N SER A 151 -13.32 12.66 7.47
CA SER A 151 -13.69 12.98 6.10
C SER A 151 -14.95 13.84 6.10
N GLU A 152 -15.18 14.59 5.00
CA GLU A 152 -16.45 15.28 4.75
C GLU A 152 -17.65 14.33 4.81
N ASN A 153 -17.43 13.05 4.46
CA ASN A 153 -18.44 12.02 4.56
C ASN A 153 -18.20 11.20 5.85
N PRO A 154 -19.12 11.27 6.84
CA PRO A 154 -18.97 10.58 8.12
C PRO A 154 -18.77 9.07 8.02
N LEU A 155 -19.23 8.43 6.93
CA LEU A 155 -19.03 7.00 6.70
C LEU A 155 -17.54 6.65 6.55
N PHE A 156 -16.71 7.58 6.10
CA PHE A 156 -15.28 7.37 5.89
C PHE A 156 -14.42 8.00 6.97
N SER A 157 -15.03 8.54 8.03
CA SER A 157 -14.31 8.95 9.23
C SER A 157 -14.01 7.72 10.08
N PHE A 158 -12.76 7.55 10.49
CA PHE A 158 -12.34 6.40 11.27
C PHE A 158 -11.27 6.77 12.30
N GLU A 159 -11.10 5.87 13.26
CA GLU A 159 -10.09 5.98 14.30
C GLU A 159 -9.13 4.80 14.15
N ALA A 160 -7.83 5.06 14.21
CA ALA A 160 -6.80 4.05 14.05
C ALA A 160 -5.83 4.09 15.22
N ARG A 161 -5.43 2.91 15.69
CA ARG A 161 -4.35 2.76 16.66
C ARG A 161 -3.02 2.64 15.91
N ILE A 162 -2.07 3.50 16.23
CA ILE A 162 -0.72 3.55 15.68
C ILE A 162 0.23 3.08 16.78
N ASP A 163 0.91 1.96 16.54
CA ASP A 163 1.96 1.42 17.42
C ASP A 163 1.65 1.48 18.93
N PRO A 164 0.62 0.76 19.42
CA PRO A 164 0.21 0.86 20.82
C PRO A 164 1.27 0.36 21.80
N ASP A 165 2.17 -0.51 21.32
CA ASP A 165 3.27 -1.07 22.11
C ASP A 165 4.55 -0.23 21.99
N ASN A 166 4.53 0.84 21.18
CA ASN A 166 5.62 1.79 20.98
C ASN A 166 6.95 1.13 20.54
N ILE A 167 6.87 0.12 19.67
CA ILE A 167 8.01 -0.70 19.24
C ILE A 167 8.68 -0.12 17.98
N TRP A 168 7.97 0.67 17.20
CA TRP A 168 8.43 1.15 15.90
C TRP A 168 9.12 2.51 15.96
N SER A 169 10.00 2.72 14.98
CA SER A 169 10.64 4.01 14.75
C SER A 169 9.61 5.10 14.46
N VAL A 170 9.98 6.36 14.68
CA VAL A 170 9.08 7.50 14.44
C VAL A 170 8.73 7.59 12.95
N GLU A 171 9.68 7.26 12.08
CA GLU A 171 9.53 7.19 10.63
C GLU A 171 8.53 6.11 10.21
N ASP A 172 8.57 4.95 10.86
CA ASP A 172 7.64 3.85 10.60
C ASP A 172 6.22 4.17 11.06
N LYS A 173 6.07 4.83 12.22
CA LYS A 173 4.78 5.39 12.66
C LYS A 173 4.27 6.42 11.66
N LEU A 174 5.13 7.32 11.19
CA LEU A 174 4.77 8.30 10.16
C LEU A 174 4.35 7.60 8.86
N SER A 175 5.01 6.51 8.47
CA SER A 175 4.64 5.75 7.27
C SER A 175 3.25 5.14 7.38
N GLN A 176 2.84 4.68 8.57
CA GLN A 176 1.48 4.18 8.80
C GLN A 176 0.45 5.29 8.76
N ILE A 177 0.72 6.38 9.48
CA ILE A 177 -0.14 7.56 9.49
C ILE A 177 -0.32 8.08 8.06
N ASN A 178 0.76 8.16 7.28
CA ASN A 178 0.71 8.56 5.88
C ASN A 178 -0.19 7.65 5.06
N THR A 179 -0.09 6.33 5.22
CA THR A 179 -0.92 5.37 4.49
C THR A 179 -2.41 5.55 4.80
N LEU A 180 -2.75 5.77 6.07
CA LEU A 180 -4.12 6.05 6.52
C LEU A 180 -4.63 7.41 6.02
N GLN A 181 -3.77 8.44 6.04
CA GLN A 181 -4.10 9.75 5.50
C GLN A 181 -4.48 9.69 4.02
N GLN A 182 -3.86 8.80 3.24
CA GLN A 182 -4.23 8.68 1.82
C GLN A 182 -5.64 8.10 1.63
N LEU A 183 -6.16 7.31 2.57
CA LEU A 183 -7.56 6.86 2.53
C LEU A 183 -8.50 8.05 2.71
N GLU A 184 -8.20 8.94 3.67
CA GLU A 184 -8.94 10.19 3.86
C GLU A 184 -8.88 11.05 2.59
N ASN A 185 -7.68 11.23 2.01
CA ASN A 185 -7.49 12.00 0.78
C ASN A 185 -8.29 11.41 -0.40
N ILE A 186 -8.32 10.08 -0.58
CA ILE A 186 -9.14 9.44 -1.61
C ILE A 186 -10.60 9.86 -1.47
N THR A 187 -11.13 9.84 -0.26
CA THR A 187 -12.55 10.11 0.00
C THR A 187 -12.95 11.57 -0.26
N SER A 188 -11.98 12.49 -0.29
CA SER A 188 -12.21 13.90 -0.64
C SER A 188 -12.60 14.12 -2.11
N HIS A 189 -12.27 13.17 -2.99
CA HIS A 189 -12.51 13.33 -4.42
C HIS A 189 -14.00 13.23 -4.78
N GLY A 190 -14.59 14.35 -5.20
CA GLY A 190 -16.01 14.46 -5.54
C GLY A 190 -16.52 13.46 -6.59
N PHE A 191 -15.66 13.03 -7.53
CA PHE A 191 -16.05 12.04 -8.55
C PHE A 191 -16.36 10.65 -7.98
N LEU A 192 -15.98 10.38 -6.72
CA LEU A 192 -16.34 9.14 -6.02
C LEU A 192 -17.71 9.23 -5.34
N LYS A 193 -18.29 10.43 -5.17
CA LYS A 193 -19.57 10.66 -4.44
C LYS A 193 -20.71 9.80 -4.97
N VAL A 194 -20.83 9.69 -6.29
CA VAL A 194 -21.89 8.90 -6.97
C VAL A 194 -21.72 7.39 -6.78
N ARG A 195 -20.51 6.92 -6.48
CA ARG A 195 -20.18 5.49 -6.39
C ARG A 195 -19.79 5.03 -5.00
N PHE A 196 -19.93 5.86 -3.96
CA PHE A 196 -19.59 5.48 -2.59
C PHE A 196 -20.34 4.23 -2.11
N SER A 197 -21.58 4.00 -2.56
CA SER A 197 -22.33 2.79 -2.23
C SER A 197 -21.79 1.50 -2.88
N LEU A 198 -20.97 1.63 -3.92
CA LEU A 198 -20.46 0.51 -4.73
C LEU A 198 -18.95 0.29 -4.59
N ILE A 199 -18.22 1.28 -4.07
CA ILE A 199 -16.76 1.23 -3.92
C ILE A 199 -16.44 0.77 -2.50
N SER A 200 -15.67 -0.31 -2.39
CA SER A 200 -15.01 -0.69 -1.15
C SER A 200 -13.56 -0.19 -1.19
N ILE A 201 -13.26 0.80 -0.34
CA ILE A 201 -11.89 1.24 -0.10
C ILE A 201 -11.31 0.35 0.99
N PHE A 202 -10.20 -0.33 0.70
CA PHE A 202 -9.55 -1.22 1.66
C PHE A 202 -8.13 -0.74 1.95
N LEU A 203 -7.77 -0.73 3.23
CA LEU A 203 -6.37 -0.71 3.63
C LEU A 203 -5.82 -2.13 3.50
N TYR A 204 -4.92 -2.36 2.55
CA TYR A 204 -4.09 -3.56 2.56
C TYR A 204 -2.65 -3.12 2.59
N LEU A 205 -1.95 -3.65 3.59
CA LEU A 205 -0.51 -3.76 3.63
C LEU A 205 0.21 -2.54 4.22
N TRP A 206 0.70 -2.72 5.45
CA TRP A 206 1.96 -2.16 5.87
C TRP A 206 2.99 -3.31 5.87
N CYS A 207 3.87 -3.32 4.88
CA CYS A 207 4.86 -4.39 4.71
C CYS A 207 6.13 -4.04 5.48
N CYS A 208 6.51 -4.84 6.48
CA CYS A 208 7.76 -4.60 7.21
C CYS A 208 8.96 -5.13 6.39
N SER A 209 9.85 -4.24 5.97
CA SER A 209 11.05 -4.54 5.16
C SER A 209 12.07 -5.41 5.92
N TYR A 210 12.08 -5.36 7.26
CA TYR A 210 13.07 -6.04 8.10
C TYR A 210 12.57 -7.33 8.75
N PHE A 211 11.28 -7.65 8.61
CA PHE A 211 10.72 -8.85 9.21
C PHE A 211 9.88 -9.63 8.18
N HIS A 212 10.20 -10.92 8.07
CA HIS A 212 9.31 -11.96 7.55
C HIS A 212 8.02 -12.14 8.37
N HIS A 213 7.61 -11.14 9.16
CA HIS A 213 6.33 -11.08 9.84
C HIS A 213 5.37 -10.16 9.07
N PHE A 214 4.40 -10.80 8.42
CA PHE A 214 3.08 -10.22 8.29
C PHE A 214 2.55 -10.08 9.71
N SER A 215 2.51 -8.87 10.27
CA SER A 215 1.79 -8.68 11.52
C SER A 215 0.31 -8.92 11.26
N ARG A 216 -0.18 -10.08 11.71
CA ARG A 216 -1.62 -10.35 11.91
C ARG A 216 -2.20 -9.47 13.03
N SER A 217 -1.39 -8.70 13.75
CA SER A 217 -1.74 -8.09 15.04
C SER A 217 -2.47 -6.74 14.94
N PHE A 218 -2.85 -6.28 13.75
CA PHE A 218 -3.68 -5.07 13.59
C PHE A 218 -5.05 -5.35 12.98
N TRP A 219 -5.62 -6.51 13.32
CA TRP A 219 -7.06 -6.69 13.24
C TRP A 219 -7.67 -6.42 14.61
N SER A 220 -8.12 -5.18 14.85
CA SER A 220 -9.32 -5.06 15.67
C SER A 220 -10.45 -5.72 14.87
N MET A 221 -10.74 -6.97 15.20
CA MET A 221 -11.87 -7.77 14.71
C MET A 221 -13.24 -7.11 14.97
N ASN A 222 -13.31 -5.89 15.53
CA ASN A 222 -14.52 -5.10 15.64
C ASN A 222 -14.75 -4.11 14.47
N TRP A 223 -13.77 -3.85 13.62
CA TRP A 223 -13.92 -2.88 12.52
C TRP A 223 -14.40 -3.47 11.19
N LEU A 224 -14.22 -4.77 10.97
CA LEU A 224 -14.98 -5.46 9.93
C LEU A 224 -16.46 -5.53 10.35
N ALA A 225 -16.77 -5.78 11.62
CA ALA A 225 -18.15 -5.96 12.10
C ALA A 225 -19.04 -4.70 11.95
N ARG A 226 -18.51 -3.49 12.13
CA ARG A 226 -19.32 -2.25 12.03
C ARG A 226 -19.59 -1.78 10.60
N PHE A 227 -18.79 -2.22 9.62
CA PHE A 227 -19.14 -2.07 8.19
C PHE A 227 -19.87 -3.30 7.61
N ILE A 228 -19.84 -4.43 8.32
CA ILE A 228 -20.53 -5.68 7.93
C ILE A 228 -22.00 -5.74 8.38
N SER A 229 -22.44 -4.86 9.29
CA SER A 229 -23.84 -4.85 9.74
C SER A 229 -24.86 -4.39 8.68
N ASN A 230 -24.45 -3.78 7.57
CA ASN A 230 -25.37 -3.39 6.49
C ASN A 230 -25.15 -4.23 5.22
N ARG A 231 -25.79 -5.40 5.20
CA ARG A 231 -26.36 -6.16 4.07
C ARG A 231 -25.59 -6.39 2.75
N TYR A 232 -24.31 -6.05 2.59
CA TYR A 232 -23.65 -6.22 1.27
C TYR A 232 -22.27 -6.92 1.27
N ALA A 233 -21.77 -7.35 2.43
CA ALA A 233 -20.47 -8.03 2.56
C ALA A 233 -20.40 -9.45 1.94
N THR A 234 -21.51 -10.00 1.47
CA THR A 234 -21.56 -11.32 0.80
C THR A 234 -20.96 -11.33 -0.60
N SER A 235 -20.64 -10.17 -1.18
CA SER A 235 -20.17 -10.04 -2.57
C SER A 235 -18.67 -9.75 -2.71
N ALA A 236 -17.94 -9.50 -1.60
CA ALA A 236 -16.51 -9.22 -1.65
C ALA A 236 -15.70 -10.49 -1.93
N SER A 237 -15.17 -10.61 -3.15
CA SER A 237 -14.41 -11.78 -3.61
C SER A 237 -13.21 -12.16 -2.73
N ALA A 238 -12.63 -11.21 -1.99
CA ALA A 238 -11.55 -11.48 -1.03
C ALA A 238 -12.06 -12.26 0.20
N LEU A 239 -13.25 -11.93 0.71
CA LEU A 239 -13.87 -12.58 1.86
C LEU A 239 -14.47 -13.94 1.50
N THR A 240 -14.96 -14.10 0.27
CA THR A 240 -15.57 -15.35 -0.23
C THR A 240 -14.57 -16.33 -0.84
N LYS A 241 -13.43 -15.86 -1.39
CA LYS A 241 -12.37 -16.69 -1.98
C LYS A 241 -11.05 -16.55 -1.24
N LYS A 242 -11.03 -16.85 0.06
CA LYS A 242 -9.85 -16.65 0.93
C LYS A 242 -8.55 -17.23 0.34
N ARG A 243 -8.56 -18.45 -0.22
CA ARG A 243 -7.37 -19.09 -0.83
C ARG A 243 -6.83 -18.41 -2.09
N LYS A 244 -7.64 -17.60 -2.78
CA LYS A 244 -7.19 -16.83 -3.96
C LYS A 244 -6.40 -15.58 -3.55
N PHE A 245 -6.67 -15.04 -2.37
CA PHE A 245 -6.20 -13.70 -1.97
C PHE A 245 -5.39 -13.66 -0.68
N TYR A 246 -5.50 -14.68 0.16
CA TYR A 246 -4.68 -14.88 1.35
C TYR A 246 -3.89 -16.16 1.20
N LYS A 247 -2.65 -16.09 1.67
CA LYS A 247 -1.69 -17.18 1.58
C LYS A 247 -1.23 -17.50 2.98
N ASP A 248 -1.21 -18.80 3.29
CA ASP A 248 -0.74 -19.25 4.58
C ASP A 248 0.79 -19.20 4.56
N VAL A 249 1.34 -18.35 5.42
CA VAL A 249 2.78 -18.27 5.65
C VAL A 249 3.10 -19.27 6.76
N SER A 250 3.91 -20.26 6.45
CA SER A 250 4.36 -21.28 7.41
C SER A 250 5.88 -21.38 7.42
N ILE A 251 6.43 -21.74 8.58
CA ILE A 251 7.85 -22.02 8.74
C ILE A 251 8.02 -23.53 8.64
N VAL A 252 8.76 -23.97 7.63
CA VAL A 252 9.08 -25.39 7.40
C VAL A 252 10.47 -25.65 7.95
N ASN A 253 10.54 -26.53 8.95
CA ASN A 253 11.81 -27.00 9.47
C ASN A 253 12.45 -27.98 8.49
N SER A 254 13.72 -27.76 8.17
CA SER A 254 14.51 -28.65 7.31
C SER A 254 15.88 -28.86 7.94
N MET A 255 16.39 -30.09 7.83
CA MET A 255 17.73 -30.44 8.28
C MET A 255 18.66 -30.50 7.06
N CYS A 256 19.76 -29.76 7.10
CA CYS A 256 20.80 -29.85 6.09
C CYS A 256 22.16 -29.79 6.79
N GLU A 257 23.00 -30.80 6.59
CA GLU A 257 24.36 -30.91 7.18
C GLU A 257 24.39 -30.70 8.71
N GLY A 258 23.42 -31.29 9.43
CA GLY A 258 23.37 -31.22 10.89
C GLY A 258 22.93 -29.87 11.48
N LYS A 259 22.58 -28.87 10.64
CA LYS A 259 22.04 -27.58 11.08
C LYS A 259 20.54 -27.50 10.82
N GLN A 260 19.79 -27.06 11.84
CA GLN A 260 18.36 -26.82 11.75
C GLN A 260 18.10 -25.53 10.97
N LEU A 261 17.39 -25.63 9.85
CA LEU A 261 17.10 -24.52 8.95
C LEU A 261 15.60 -24.27 8.87
N PHE A 262 15.22 -23.02 9.12
CA PHE A 262 13.83 -22.57 9.06
C PHE A 262 13.55 -21.93 7.71
N ASN A 263 12.94 -22.69 6.81
CA ASN A 263 12.54 -22.20 5.49
C ASN A 263 11.15 -21.58 5.56
N ILE A 264 10.93 -20.52 4.78
CA ILE A 264 9.63 -19.87 4.74
C ILE A 264 8.84 -20.42 3.56
N ALA A 265 7.65 -20.94 3.83
CA ALA A 265 6.71 -21.39 2.82
C ALA A 265 5.48 -20.49 2.76
N LEU A 266 4.96 -20.34 1.55
CA LEU A 266 3.72 -19.61 1.27
C LEU A 266 2.81 -20.56 0.48
N ASP A 267 1.68 -20.97 1.08
CA ASP A 267 0.85 -22.10 0.62
C ASP A 267 1.68 -23.37 0.33
N ASN A 268 2.50 -23.79 1.30
CA ASN A 268 3.39 -24.95 1.20
C ASN A 268 4.46 -24.87 0.10
N ARG A 269 4.67 -23.71 -0.54
CA ARG A 269 5.77 -23.49 -1.49
C ARG A 269 6.90 -22.68 -0.85
N ILE A 270 8.11 -23.25 -0.83
CA ILE A 270 9.30 -22.60 -0.28
C ILE A 270 9.63 -21.34 -1.09
N LEU A 271 9.72 -20.20 -0.40
CA LEU A 271 10.05 -18.91 -1.00
C LEU A 271 11.54 -18.80 -1.31
N LYS A 272 11.86 -18.16 -2.43
CA LYS A 272 13.23 -17.91 -2.91
C LYS A 272 13.43 -16.43 -3.22
N THR A 273 14.65 -15.93 -2.99
CA THR A 273 15.09 -14.58 -3.40
C THR A 273 15.11 -14.45 -4.92
N GLN A 274 15.31 -13.23 -5.42
CA GLN A 274 15.46 -12.99 -6.86
C GLN A 274 16.68 -13.70 -7.47
N GLY A 275 17.70 -14.00 -6.66
CA GLY A 275 18.87 -14.80 -7.04
C GLY A 275 18.66 -16.32 -6.96
N GLY A 276 17.45 -16.80 -6.61
CA GLY A 276 17.13 -18.23 -6.51
C GLY A 276 17.49 -18.90 -5.18
N HIS A 277 18.06 -18.17 -4.22
CA HIS A 277 18.38 -18.69 -2.90
C HIS A 277 17.12 -18.81 -2.04
N ILE A 278 16.99 -19.89 -1.27
CA ILE A 278 15.85 -20.11 -0.36
C ILE A 278 15.85 -19.04 0.74
N LEU A 279 14.67 -18.46 1.01
CA LEU A 279 14.47 -17.55 2.14
C LEU A 279 14.49 -18.33 3.45
N LYS A 280 15.39 -17.94 4.34
CA LYS A 280 15.66 -18.58 5.63
C LYS A 280 15.42 -17.59 6.76
N VAL A 281 14.82 -18.04 7.85
CA VAL A 281 14.77 -17.29 9.11
C VAL A 281 16.01 -17.66 9.92
N LYS A 282 16.80 -16.66 10.34
CA LYS A 282 17.86 -16.87 11.33
C LYS A 282 17.21 -16.98 12.70
N HIS A 283 17.56 -18.01 13.47
CA HIS A 283 17.27 -18.02 14.90
C HIS A 283 18.14 -16.94 15.55
N GLY A 284 17.52 -15.84 15.99
CA GLY A 284 18.18 -14.87 16.86
C GLY A 284 18.17 -15.41 18.28
N ASN A 285 19.33 -15.41 18.93
CA ASN A 285 19.42 -15.30 20.39
C ASN A 285 19.02 -13.88 20.79
#